data_AF-T5A9P0-F1
#
_entry.id   AF-T5A9P0-F1
#
_cell.length_a   1.000
_cell.length_b   1.000
_cell.length_c   1.000
_cell.angle_alpha   90.00
_cell.angle_beta   90.00
_cell.angle_gamma   90.00
#
_symmetry.space_group_name_H-M   'P 1'
#
loop_
_entity.id
_entity.type
_entity.pdbx_description
1 polymer ?
#
loop_
_entity_poly.entity_id
_entity_poly.type
_entity_poly.pdbx_seq_one_letter_code
_entity_poly.pdbx_strand_id
1 'polypeptide(L)'
;MAGQGDLQELLRMLTARKVPMMAAMSHVKALQSSNLRSIEQIAAAPLDSVKSAMSDAKLAKSLHAACKSYGKKATKRPAADSTSPNAKRSRLEPHKRDLDYSSMTPDELELSLSLPLVEDEDAIQATTVVTNRAPLVLAFAVELLRLTMPEQPPSSRLSLAQAVVSANSRAKAVSLGIDKAPVTGGEEQIPEGQPTVRVLGRDIPVLKRSGYAWSPEGAKSQESEPGTGSAPGEAPRRQNTWRAGQRLTSKSSIFIAHAASLTSSSQRTGLVTQLMAEKPHLETATHNAWAARTSYGNSPLVQEASFDDGESGCGAFILGVMREADVKNTVVVLTRWYGGVMLGPDRWRLMRECVNEALLSQRRTSTLSGEAVWALDPQDDKPATSTVGMAIHRPEGARNYLLRSFASEEDGSGAGKKAMTAAASNDDRQEKLGRVLGAIRLLYASWNGVLGREELDRRAWSWYVATRPDVEAGPSGWGAKGRLRLSKILELRRKEG
;
A
#
# COMPACT_ATOMS: atom_id res chain seq x y z
N MET A 1 13.91 24.19 -46.91
CA MET A 1 14.80 23.10 -46.47
C MET A 1 14.28 22.65 -45.11
N ALA A 2 13.80 21.41 -44.97
CA ALA A 2 13.35 20.92 -43.66
C ALA A 2 14.59 20.58 -42.82
N GLY A 3 14.67 21.11 -41.60
CA GLY A 3 15.81 20.88 -40.72
C GLY A 3 15.79 19.46 -40.14
N GLN A 4 16.93 18.92 -39.72
CA GLN A 4 16.96 17.68 -38.92
C GLN A 4 16.05 17.75 -37.68
N GLY A 5 15.84 18.96 -37.13
CA GLY A 5 14.92 19.21 -36.02
C GLY A 5 13.45 18.88 -36.35
N ASP A 6 12.96 19.25 -37.54
CA ASP A 6 11.57 18.99 -37.95
C ASP A 6 11.28 17.48 -38.03
N LEU A 7 12.25 16.72 -38.54
CA LEU A 7 12.18 15.27 -38.63
C LEU A 7 12.09 14.62 -37.24
N GLN A 8 12.96 15.02 -36.31
CA GLN A 8 12.97 14.49 -34.96
C GLN A 8 11.66 14.80 -34.22
N GLU A 9 11.11 15.99 -34.44
CA GLU A 9 9.87 16.41 -33.81
C GLU A 9 8.65 15.64 -34.33
N LEU A 10 8.56 15.41 -35.64
CA LEU A 10 7.51 14.60 -36.25
C LEU A 10 7.59 13.13 -35.78
N LEU A 11 8.79 12.57 -35.69
CA LEU A 11 8.99 11.22 -35.14
C LEU A 11 8.54 11.14 -33.69
N ARG A 12 8.91 12.13 -32.86
CA ARG A 12 8.47 12.22 -31.46
C ARG A 12 6.94 12.29 -31.35
N MET A 13 6.28 13.02 -32.24
CA MET A 13 4.82 13.15 -32.24
C MET A 13 4.12 11.84 -32.62
N LEU A 14 4.69 11.05 -33.53
CA LEU A 14 4.16 9.74 -33.92
C LEU A 14 4.41 8.67 -32.86
N THR A 15 5.60 8.63 -32.25
CA THR A 15 5.92 7.64 -31.20
C THR A 15 5.15 7.91 -29.90
N ALA A 16 4.88 9.18 -29.56
CA ALA A 16 3.98 9.55 -28.45
C ALA A 16 2.55 8.99 -28.63
N ARG A 17 2.19 8.58 -29.85
CA ARG A 17 0.90 8.02 -30.22
C ARG A 17 0.96 6.50 -30.41
N LYS A 18 1.98 5.86 -29.83
CA LYS A 18 2.23 4.41 -29.82
C LYS A 18 2.53 3.81 -31.20
N VAL A 19 3.03 4.62 -32.14
CA VAL A 19 3.51 4.13 -33.43
C VAL A 19 4.95 3.63 -33.27
N PRO A 20 5.28 2.37 -33.65
CA PRO A 20 6.65 1.87 -33.63
C PRO A 20 7.58 2.72 -34.49
N MET A 21 8.85 2.88 -34.09
CA MET A 21 9.80 3.79 -34.74
C MET A 21 9.94 3.56 -36.25
N MET A 22 10.00 2.30 -36.69
CA MET A 22 10.10 1.93 -38.11
C MET A 22 8.87 2.38 -38.92
N ALA A 23 7.68 2.22 -38.35
CA ALA A 23 6.45 2.69 -38.99
C ALA A 23 6.36 4.22 -38.98
N ALA A 24 6.80 4.87 -37.90
CA ALA A 24 6.87 6.32 -37.79
C ALA A 24 7.78 6.93 -38.87
N MET A 25 8.95 6.34 -39.13
CA MET A 25 9.85 6.77 -40.21
C MET A 25 9.20 6.67 -41.59
N SER A 26 8.46 5.59 -41.86
CA SER A 26 7.74 5.40 -43.12
C SER A 26 6.65 6.47 -43.31
N HIS A 27 5.88 6.75 -42.26
CA HIS A 27 4.86 7.79 -42.25
C HIS A 27 5.42 9.20 -42.45
N VAL A 28 6.55 9.53 -41.81
CA VAL A 28 7.21 10.82 -42.01
C VAL A 28 7.71 10.95 -43.45
N LYS A 29 8.26 9.89 -44.04
CA LYS A 29 8.69 9.89 -45.45
C LYS A 29 7.51 10.15 -46.39
N ALA A 30 6.36 9.53 -46.14
CA ALA A 30 5.14 9.74 -46.94
C ALA A 30 4.60 11.18 -46.84
N LEU A 31 4.65 11.79 -45.64
CA LEU A 31 4.31 13.20 -45.43
C LEU A 31 5.29 14.13 -46.15
N GLN A 32 6.59 13.83 -46.10
CA GLN A 32 7.63 14.61 -46.80
C GLN A 32 7.49 14.54 -48.33
N SER A 33 7.08 13.40 -48.88
CA SER A 33 6.75 13.22 -50.30
C SER A 33 5.55 14.07 -50.73
N SER A 34 4.61 14.34 -49.82
CA SER A 34 3.47 15.23 -50.04
C SER A 34 3.77 16.70 -49.71
N ASN A 35 5.04 17.06 -49.59
CA ASN A 35 5.54 18.39 -49.24
C ASN A 35 5.10 18.91 -47.85
N LEU A 36 4.70 18.01 -46.95
CA LEU A 36 4.35 18.30 -45.55
C LEU A 36 5.54 17.91 -44.66
N ARG A 37 6.51 18.82 -44.53
CA ARG A 37 7.82 18.51 -43.95
C ARG A 37 8.01 19.01 -42.51
N SER A 38 7.15 19.91 -42.03
CA SER A 38 7.20 20.44 -40.65
C SER A 38 5.83 20.40 -39.96
N ILE A 39 5.83 20.54 -38.63
CA ILE A 39 4.61 20.59 -37.82
C ILE A 39 3.70 21.75 -38.23
N GLU A 40 4.28 22.91 -38.54
CA GLU A 40 3.53 24.10 -38.96
C GLU A 40 2.82 23.88 -40.30
N GLN A 41 3.50 23.25 -41.26
CA GLN A 41 2.91 22.91 -42.56
C GLN A 41 1.76 21.91 -42.41
N ILE A 42 1.92 20.90 -41.54
CA ILE A 42 0.85 19.95 -41.26
C ILE A 42 -0.33 20.63 -40.55
N ALA A 43 -0.06 21.55 -39.61
CA ALA A 43 -1.12 22.28 -38.90
C ALA A 43 -1.94 23.20 -39.82
N ALA A 44 -1.29 23.81 -40.82
CA ALA A 44 -1.91 24.70 -41.80
C ALA A 44 -2.61 23.95 -42.95
N ALA A 45 -2.20 22.72 -43.26
CA ALA A 45 -2.77 21.94 -44.36
C ALA A 45 -4.23 21.51 -44.12
N PRO A 46 -5.04 21.37 -45.20
CA PRO A 46 -6.35 20.74 -45.14
C PRO A 46 -6.25 19.29 -44.62
N LEU A 47 -7.21 18.88 -43.81
CA LEU A 47 -7.22 17.54 -43.19
C LEU A 47 -7.20 16.41 -44.23
N ASP A 48 -7.80 16.62 -45.40
CA ASP A 48 -7.87 15.61 -46.45
C ASP A 48 -6.54 15.43 -47.19
N SER A 49 -5.70 16.46 -47.26
CA SER A 49 -4.32 16.35 -47.76
C SER A 49 -3.47 15.50 -46.82
N VAL A 50 -3.65 15.62 -45.51
CA VAL A 50 -2.92 14.83 -44.51
C VAL A 50 -3.40 13.37 -44.48
N LYS A 51 -4.69 13.12 -44.66
CA LYS A 51 -5.22 11.75 -44.82
C LYS A 51 -4.74 11.11 -46.12
N SER A 52 -4.66 11.86 -47.22
CA SER A 52 -4.20 11.30 -48.50
C SER A 52 -2.71 10.94 -48.48
N ALA A 53 -1.92 11.65 -47.66
CA ALA A 53 -0.50 11.39 -47.47
C ALA A 53 -0.20 10.19 -46.53
N MET A 54 -1.18 9.72 -45.75
CA MET A 54 -0.99 8.66 -44.76
C MET A 54 -1.97 7.51 -44.98
N SER A 55 -1.49 6.27 -44.97
CA SER A 55 -2.35 5.08 -45.14
C SER A 55 -3.42 4.90 -44.05
N ASP A 56 -3.22 5.46 -42.84
CA ASP A 56 -4.16 5.36 -41.71
C ASP A 56 -4.89 6.68 -41.44
N ALA A 57 -6.20 6.70 -41.77
CA ALA A 57 -7.07 7.86 -41.61
C ALA A 57 -7.35 8.25 -40.14
N LYS A 58 -7.29 7.32 -39.18
CA LYS A 58 -7.49 7.63 -37.75
C LYS A 58 -6.24 8.29 -37.19
N LEU A 59 -5.08 7.76 -37.55
CA LEU A 59 -3.79 8.30 -37.14
C LEU A 59 -3.55 9.69 -37.74
N ALA A 60 -3.87 9.89 -39.02
CA ALA A 60 -3.77 11.19 -39.69
C ALA A 60 -4.60 12.29 -39.00
N LYS A 61 -5.86 12.01 -38.66
CA LYS A 61 -6.74 12.97 -37.95
C LYS A 61 -6.14 13.42 -36.62
N SER A 62 -5.59 12.48 -35.89
CA SER A 62 -5.16 12.73 -34.52
C SER A 62 -3.71 13.27 -34.47
N LEU A 63 -2.88 13.01 -35.48
CA LEU A 63 -1.64 13.76 -35.74
C LEU A 63 -1.95 15.22 -36.10
N HIS A 64 -2.90 15.47 -37.01
CA HIS A 64 -3.28 16.81 -37.45
C HIS A 64 -3.79 17.70 -36.31
N ALA A 65 -4.63 17.15 -35.44
CA ALA A 65 -5.11 17.83 -34.22
C ALA A 65 -3.94 18.19 -33.28
N ALA A 66 -2.96 17.28 -33.14
CA ALA A 66 -1.80 17.49 -32.30
C ALA A 66 -0.87 18.58 -32.86
N CYS A 67 -0.63 18.60 -34.18
CA CYS A 67 0.13 19.66 -34.85
C CYS A 67 -0.54 21.04 -34.71
N LYS A 68 -1.87 21.13 -34.83
CA LYS A 68 -2.62 22.39 -34.59
C LYS A 68 -2.53 22.88 -33.15
N SER A 69 -2.44 21.98 -32.18
CA SER A 69 -2.28 22.34 -30.78
C SER A 69 -0.85 22.77 -30.42
N TYR A 70 0.14 22.40 -31.24
CA TYR A 70 1.56 22.63 -30.98
C TYR A 70 1.94 24.12 -31.07
N GLY A 71 1.46 24.84 -32.10
CA GLY A 71 1.75 26.27 -32.30
C GLY A 71 1.18 27.21 -31.24
N LYS A 72 0.19 26.78 -30.45
CA LYS A 72 -0.42 27.61 -29.38
C LYS A 72 0.42 27.70 -28.10
N LYS A 73 1.49 26.90 -27.96
CA LYS A 73 2.34 26.88 -26.77
C LYS A 73 3.67 27.65 -26.91
N ALA A 74 4.02 28.16 -28.09
CA ALA A 74 5.36 28.67 -28.37
C ALA A 74 5.54 30.21 -28.24
N THR A 75 4.51 31.00 -27.99
CA THR A 75 4.66 32.45 -27.73
C THR A 75 4.85 32.74 -26.23
N LYS A 76 6.04 32.47 -25.72
CA LYS A 76 6.59 33.16 -24.54
C LYS A 76 8.09 33.41 -24.77
N ARG A 77 8.46 34.68 -25.00
CA ARG A 77 9.84 35.16 -25.11
C ARG A 77 10.65 34.84 -23.84
N PRO A 78 11.99 34.68 -23.93
CA PRO A 78 12.83 34.45 -22.77
C PRO A 78 12.98 35.78 -22.02
N ALA A 79 12.63 35.81 -20.74
CA ALA A 79 12.92 36.92 -19.85
C ALA A 79 14.08 36.53 -18.95
N ALA A 80 15.08 37.42 -18.93
CA ALA A 80 16.21 37.43 -18.02
C ALA A 80 15.78 37.40 -16.55
N ASP A 81 16.74 37.03 -15.70
CA ASP A 81 16.67 36.93 -14.25
C ASP A 81 15.70 37.90 -13.59
N SER A 82 14.66 37.33 -12.97
CA SER A 82 13.96 37.95 -11.85
C SER A 82 13.51 36.86 -10.87
N THR A 83 14.11 36.92 -9.69
CA THR A 83 13.79 36.14 -8.51
C THR A 83 12.42 36.57 -7.96
N SER A 84 11.37 35.76 -8.17
CA SER A 84 10.20 35.66 -7.28
C SER A 84 9.27 34.50 -7.72
N PRO A 85 8.74 33.70 -6.78
CA PRO A 85 8.04 32.45 -7.10
C PRO A 85 6.58 32.72 -7.45
N ASN A 86 6.21 32.52 -8.71
CA ASN A 86 4.80 32.54 -9.10
C ASN A 86 4.21 31.14 -8.98
N ALA A 87 3.59 30.87 -7.83
CA ALA A 87 2.90 29.62 -7.52
C ALA A 87 1.80 29.33 -8.56
N LYS A 88 2.04 28.32 -9.41
CA LYS A 88 0.95 27.66 -10.13
C LYS A 88 0.13 26.90 -9.08
N ARG A 89 -1.09 27.40 -8.87
CA ARG A 89 -2.14 26.88 -7.96
C ARG A 89 -2.16 25.36 -7.85
N SER A 90 -2.17 24.87 -6.61
CA SER A 90 -2.34 23.47 -6.24
C SER A 90 -3.70 22.96 -6.71
N ARG A 91 -3.69 22.17 -7.79
CA ARG A 91 -4.71 21.16 -7.99
C ARG A 91 -4.62 20.23 -6.77
N LEU A 92 -5.71 20.00 -6.05
CA LEU A 92 -5.76 18.97 -4.99
C LEU A 92 -4.99 17.73 -5.49
N GLU A 93 -3.92 17.42 -4.76
CA GLU A 93 -2.67 16.70 -5.13
C GLU A 93 -2.84 15.38 -5.94
N PRO A 94 -1.76 14.91 -6.61
CA PRO A 94 -1.79 13.92 -7.68
C PRO A 94 -2.55 12.61 -7.37
N HIS A 95 -3.18 12.03 -8.39
CA HIS A 95 -3.95 10.79 -8.28
C HIS A 95 -3.01 9.59 -7.99
N LYS A 96 -3.54 8.48 -7.45
CA LYS A 96 -2.97 7.11 -7.30
C LYS A 96 -1.89 6.66 -8.33
N ARG A 97 -1.79 7.28 -9.51
CA ARG A 97 -0.88 6.91 -10.61
C ARG A 97 0.19 7.96 -10.96
N ASP A 98 0.21 9.10 -10.28
CA ASP A 98 1.01 10.26 -10.69
C ASP A 98 2.28 10.48 -9.84
N LEU A 99 2.40 9.79 -8.69
CA LEU A 99 3.57 9.92 -7.80
C LEU A 99 4.43 8.66 -7.83
N ASP A 100 5.66 8.85 -8.29
CA ASP A 100 6.76 7.90 -8.15
C ASP A 100 7.55 8.27 -6.88
N TYR A 101 7.44 7.45 -5.83
CA TYR A 101 8.17 7.67 -4.58
C TYR A 101 9.69 7.65 -4.78
N SER A 102 10.18 7.05 -5.87
CA SER A 102 11.60 7.04 -6.19
C SER A 102 12.12 8.36 -6.75
N SER A 103 11.25 9.31 -7.11
CA SER A 103 11.65 10.61 -7.66
C SER A 103 11.63 11.76 -6.65
N MET A 104 11.24 11.53 -5.40
CA MET A 104 11.16 12.54 -4.35
C MET A 104 12.09 12.20 -3.19
N THR A 105 12.62 13.21 -2.52
CA THR A 105 13.32 12.99 -1.25
C THR A 105 12.34 12.58 -0.15
N PRO A 106 12.77 11.83 0.89
CA PRO A 106 11.93 11.48 2.03
C PRO A 106 11.22 12.70 2.65
N ASP A 107 11.95 13.80 2.85
CA ASP A 107 11.41 15.00 3.49
C ASP A 107 10.36 15.69 2.62
N GLU A 108 10.58 15.81 1.30
CA GLU A 108 9.59 16.35 0.36
C GLU A 108 8.30 15.52 0.36
N LEU A 109 8.44 14.19 0.42
CA LEU A 109 7.29 13.29 0.48
C LEU A 109 6.49 13.51 1.78
N GLU A 110 7.15 13.54 2.94
CA GLU A 110 6.45 13.72 4.22
C GLU A 110 5.82 15.11 4.34
N LEU A 111 6.49 16.16 3.84
CA LEU A 111 5.94 17.51 3.79
C LEU A 111 4.68 17.58 2.90
N SER A 112 4.69 16.91 1.74
CA SER A 112 3.52 16.85 0.84
C SER A 112 2.31 16.15 1.48
N LEU A 113 2.56 15.28 2.47
CA LEU A 113 1.56 14.49 3.16
C LEU A 113 1.08 15.11 4.49
N SER A 114 1.57 16.30 4.85
CA SER A 114 1.15 17.03 6.03
C SER A 114 -0.36 17.31 6.05
N LEU A 115 -0.93 17.29 7.26
CA LEU A 115 -2.35 17.55 7.54
C LEU A 115 -2.50 18.88 8.30
N PRO A 116 -3.59 19.64 8.07
CA PRO A 116 -3.87 20.86 8.82
C PRO A 116 -4.10 20.52 10.31
N LEU A 117 -3.75 21.45 11.19
CA LEU A 117 -3.91 21.29 12.63
C LEU A 117 -4.32 22.63 13.26
N VAL A 118 -5.32 22.59 14.13
CA VAL A 118 -5.77 23.73 14.94
C VAL A 118 -5.97 23.23 16.37
N GLU A 119 -5.19 23.72 17.33
CA GLU A 119 -5.26 23.30 18.74
C GLU A 119 -5.97 24.32 19.66
N ASP A 120 -6.54 25.39 19.08
CA ASP A 120 -7.31 26.39 19.80
C ASP A 120 -8.62 25.78 20.37
N GLU A 121 -8.68 25.65 21.70
CA GLU A 121 -9.76 24.96 22.39
C GLU A 121 -11.11 25.63 22.20
N ASP A 122 -11.17 26.97 22.23
CA ASP A 122 -12.42 27.73 22.11
C ASP A 122 -13.01 27.55 20.70
N ALA A 123 -12.16 27.65 19.68
CA ALA A 123 -12.56 27.40 18.30
C ALA A 123 -13.00 25.95 18.07
N ILE A 124 -12.32 24.97 18.69
CA ILE A 124 -12.73 23.56 18.62
C ILE A 124 -14.09 23.37 19.30
N GLN A 125 -14.27 23.87 20.52
CA GLN A 125 -15.49 23.70 21.31
C GLN A 125 -16.73 24.27 20.62
N ALA A 126 -16.58 25.42 19.93
CA ALA A 126 -17.66 26.04 19.16
C ALA A 126 -17.96 25.35 17.81
N THR A 127 -17.21 24.33 17.42
CA THR A 127 -17.31 23.72 16.08
C THR A 127 -18.19 22.47 16.06
N THR A 128 -19.12 22.45 15.10
CA THR A 128 -19.85 21.24 14.68
C THR A 128 -19.55 20.96 13.21
N VAL A 129 -19.28 19.69 12.89
CA VAL A 129 -18.99 19.24 11.52
C VAL A 129 -19.94 18.15 11.09
N VAL A 130 -20.15 18.03 9.78
CA VAL A 130 -20.91 16.95 9.16
C VAL A 130 -19.92 16.03 8.45
N THR A 131 -19.91 14.74 8.83
CA THR A 131 -18.97 13.76 8.29
C THR A 131 -19.54 12.35 8.30
N ASN A 132 -18.92 11.47 7.52
CA ASN A 132 -19.19 10.03 7.56
C ASN A 132 -18.43 9.41 8.75
N ARG A 133 -18.80 8.19 9.15
CA ARG A 133 -18.08 7.43 10.18
C ARG A 133 -16.63 7.09 9.78
N ALA A 134 -16.40 6.68 8.52
CA ALA A 134 -15.09 6.21 8.06
C ALA A 134 -13.97 7.28 8.12
N PRO A 135 -14.18 8.54 7.66
CA PRO A 135 -13.19 9.61 7.83
C PRO A 135 -12.87 9.92 9.29
N LEU A 136 -13.86 9.80 10.19
CA LEU A 136 -13.62 10.00 11.62
C LEU A 136 -12.73 8.88 12.20
N VAL A 137 -12.98 7.61 11.85
CA VAL A 137 -12.08 6.51 12.21
C VAL A 137 -10.66 6.77 11.70
N LEU A 138 -10.54 7.25 10.45
CA LEU A 138 -9.26 7.57 9.84
C LEU A 138 -8.51 8.64 10.65
N ALA A 139 -9.19 9.71 11.05
CA ALA A 139 -8.61 10.79 11.87
C ALA A 139 -8.15 10.28 13.26
N PHE A 140 -8.97 9.46 13.93
CA PHE A 140 -8.60 8.81 15.20
C PHE A 140 -7.35 7.93 15.05
N ALA A 141 -7.31 7.09 14.00
CA ALA A 141 -6.18 6.20 13.75
C ALA A 141 -4.86 6.97 13.48
N VAL A 142 -4.90 8.04 12.67
CA VAL A 142 -3.71 8.84 12.35
C VAL A 142 -3.14 9.50 13.61
N GLU A 143 -3.98 10.12 14.44
CA GLU A 143 -3.53 10.77 15.69
C GLU A 143 -3.09 9.75 16.75
N LEU A 144 -3.71 8.57 16.80
CA LEU A 144 -3.31 7.50 17.71
C LEU A 144 -1.91 6.98 17.36
N LEU A 145 -1.68 6.73 16.06
CA LEU A 145 -0.40 6.25 15.55
C LEU A 145 0.73 7.25 15.79
N ARG A 146 0.43 8.55 15.84
CA ARG A 146 1.40 9.60 16.19
C ARG A 146 2.00 9.39 17.59
N LEU A 147 1.20 8.93 18.55
CA LEU A 147 1.61 8.73 19.94
C LEU A 147 2.10 7.30 20.22
N THR A 148 1.45 6.31 19.62
CA THR A 148 1.79 4.89 19.84
C THR A 148 2.98 4.44 19.01
N MET A 149 3.22 5.08 17.85
CA MET A 149 4.27 4.75 16.89
C MET A 149 4.98 6.03 16.37
N PRO A 150 5.64 6.81 17.24
CA PRO A 150 6.30 8.05 16.86
C PRO A 150 7.43 7.85 15.83
N GLU A 151 8.04 6.66 15.80
CA GLU A 151 9.05 6.24 14.82
C GLU A 151 8.51 6.15 13.39
N GLN A 152 7.19 5.98 13.22
CA GLN A 152 6.59 5.90 11.90
C GLN A 152 6.42 7.31 11.31
N PRO A 153 6.86 7.56 10.07
CA PRO A 153 6.63 8.84 9.41
C PRO A 153 5.14 9.07 9.11
N PRO A 154 4.71 10.33 8.85
CA PRO A 154 3.32 10.66 8.50
C PRO A 154 2.71 9.77 7.41
N SER A 155 3.49 9.47 6.36
CA SER A 155 3.09 8.60 5.27
C SER A 155 2.77 7.17 5.73
N SER A 156 3.62 6.57 6.56
CA SER A 156 3.38 5.25 7.14
C SER A 156 2.13 5.25 8.03
N ARG A 157 1.94 6.29 8.84
CA ARG A 157 0.75 6.42 9.69
C ARG A 157 -0.55 6.52 8.88
N LEU A 158 -0.55 7.29 7.79
CA LEU A 158 -1.69 7.39 6.87
C LEU A 158 -2.00 6.06 6.20
N SER A 159 -0.98 5.31 5.79
CA SER A 159 -1.12 3.97 5.21
C SER A 159 -1.75 2.97 6.18
N LEU A 160 -1.20 2.88 7.40
CA LEU A 160 -1.72 2.03 8.48
C LEU A 160 -3.16 2.40 8.84
N ALA A 161 -3.46 3.69 8.98
CA ALA A 161 -4.79 4.19 9.29
C ALA A 161 -5.81 3.84 8.19
N GLN A 162 -5.43 3.97 6.91
CA GLN A 162 -6.27 3.56 5.78
C GLN A 162 -6.56 2.06 5.77
N ALA A 163 -5.60 1.24 6.17
CA ALA A 163 -5.80 -0.21 6.27
C ALA A 163 -6.85 -0.58 7.32
N VAL A 164 -6.81 0.06 8.49
CA VAL A 164 -7.82 -0.11 9.55
C VAL A 164 -9.21 0.28 9.05
N VAL A 165 -9.33 1.43 8.39
CA VAL A 165 -10.61 1.93 7.85
C VAL A 165 -11.15 0.98 6.78
N SER A 166 -10.29 0.51 5.89
CA SER A 166 -10.66 -0.43 4.82
C SER A 166 -11.11 -1.76 5.41
N ALA A 167 -10.39 -2.29 6.40
CA ALA A 167 -10.76 -3.52 7.11
C ALA A 167 -12.08 -3.38 7.88
N ASN A 168 -12.32 -2.23 8.52
CA ASN A 168 -13.57 -1.96 9.24
C ASN A 168 -14.76 -1.83 8.29
N SER A 169 -14.57 -1.11 7.17
CA SER A 169 -15.55 -0.98 6.11
C SER A 169 -15.96 -2.34 5.57
N ARG A 170 -15.00 -3.18 5.15
CA ARG A 170 -15.26 -4.54 4.63
C ARG A 170 -16.02 -5.42 5.61
N ALA A 171 -15.55 -5.50 6.87
CA ALA A 171 -16.23 -6.29 7.90
C ALA A 171 -17.69 -5.83 8.08
N LYS A 172 -17.94 -4.53 7.99
CA LYS A 172 -19.29 -3.98 8.10
C LYS A 172 -20.12 -4.22 6.84
N ALA A 173 -19.56 -4.10 5.64
CA ALA A 173 -20.25 -4.39 4.37
C ALA A 173 -20.71 -5.85 4.31
N VAL A 174 -19.87 -6.80 4.74
CA VAL A 174 -20.22 -8.21 4.88
C VAL A 174 -21.33 -8.40 5.91
N SER A 175 -21.24 -7.76 7.09
CA SER A 175 -22.30 -7.87 8.11
C SER A 175 -23.65 -7.30 7.68
N LEU A 176 -23.65 -6.37 6.72
CA LEU A 176 -24.85 -5.77 6.16
C LEU A 176 -25.37 -6.53 4.94
N GLY A 177 -24.67 -7.57 4.49
CA GLY A 177 -25.01 -8.33 3.29
C GLY A 177 -24.79 -7.56 1.98
N ILE A 178 -24.05 -6.44 2.02
CA ILE A 178 -23.70 -5.66 0.82
C ILE A 178 -22.63 -6.40 0.01
N ASP A 179 -21.61 -6.90 0.72
CA ASP A 179 -20.55 -7.72 0.15
C ASP A 179 -20.72 -9.17 0.59
N LYS A 180 -20.31 -10.11 -0.28
CA LYS A 180 -20.21 -11.51 0.11
C LYS A 180 -18.99 -11.69 1.01
N ALA A 181 -19.12 -12.52 2.04
CA ALA A 181 -17.95 -12.96 2.79
C ALA A 181 -16.91 -13.54 1.81
N PRO A 182 -15.62 -13.25 1.98
CA PRO A 182 -14.59 -13.86 1.14
C PRO A 182 -14.78 -15.37 1.19
N VAL A 183 -14.89 -15.99 0.01
CA VAL A 183 -15.03 -17.44 -0.11
C VAL A 183 -13.82 -18.04 0.59
N THR A 184 -14.05 -18.90 1.59
CA THR A 184 -12.99 -19.68 2.23
C THR A 184 -12.27 -20.51 1.15
N GLY A 185 -11.14 -20.01 0.66
CA GLY A 185 -10.42 -20.56 -0.50
C GLY A 185 -10.07 -19.55 -1.61
N GLY A 186 -10.57 -18.31 -1.56
CA GLY A 186 -10.13 -17.22 -2.43
C GLY A 186 -8.82 -16.61 -1.92
N GLU A 187 -7.77 -16.74 -2.73
CA GLU A 187 -6.43 -16.16 -2.60
C GLU A 187 -6.16 -15.38 -1.30
N GLU A 188 -5.60 -16.04 -0.28
CA GLU A 188 -4.88 -15.35 0.77
C GLU A 188 -3.64 -14.69 0.11
N GLN A 189 -3.81 -13.47 -0.39
CA GLN A 189 -2.73 -12.68 -1.01
C GLN A 189 -1.63 -12.28 0.00
N ILE A 190 -1.87 -12.48 1.29
CA ILE A 190 -0.90 -12.20 2.35
C ILE A 190 -0.22 -13.54 2.71
N PRO A 191 1.11 -13.66 2.48
CA PRO A 191 1.84 -14.87 2.83
C PRO A 191 1.78 -15.19 4.33
N GLU A 192 1.79 -16.47 4.66
CA GLU A 192 1.75 -16.92 6.05
C GLU A 192 3.01 -16.46 6.79
N GLY A 193 2.82 -15.72 7.89
CA GLY A 193 3.92 -15.13 8.66
C GLY A 193 4.34 -13.74 8.22
N GLN A 194 3.57 -13.09 7.34
CA GLN A 194 3.69 -11.65 7.12
C GLN A 194 3.59 -10.90 8.48
N PRO A 195 4.53 -9.98 8.76
CA PRO A 195 4.47 -9.15 9.96
C PRO A 195 3.18 -8.36 10.04
N THR A 196 2.64 -8.25 11.25
CA THR A 196 1.43 -7.46 11.52
C THR A 196 1.69 -6.40 12.58
N VAL A 197 1.02 -5.26 12.44
CA VAL A 197 0.97 -4.20 13.45
C VAL A 197 -0.47 -4.08 13.93
N ARG A 198 -0.65 -4.02 15.24
CA ARG A 198 -1.98 -3.83 15.84
C ARG A 198 -2.32 -2.35 15.92
N VAL A 199 -3.44 -1.95 15.32
CA VAL A 199 -3.95 -0.57 15.30
C VAL A 199 -5.46 -0.59 15.48
N LEU A 200 -5.97 0.15 16.47
CA LEU A 200 -7.38 0.18 16.88
C LEU A 200 -7.98 -1.22 17.04
N GLY A 201 -7.25 -2.12 17.70
CA GLY A 201 -7.68 -3.51 17.94
C GLY A 201 -7.68 -4.42 16.70
N ARG A 202 -7.10 -4.01 15.57
CA ARG A 202 -6.98 -4.80 14.34
C ARG A 202 -5.52 -5.11 14.03
N ASP A 203 -5.23 -6.36 13.67
CA ASP A 203 -3.91 -6.74 13.17
C ASP A 203 -3.82 -6.43 11.67
N ILE A 204 -2.94 -5.51 11.31
CA ILE A 204 -2.73 -5.03 9.95
C ILE A 204 -1.45 -5.63 9.39
N PRO A 205 -1.49 -6.34 8.24
CA PRO A 205 -0.30 -6.86 7.58
C PRO A 205 0.54 -5.69 7.03
N VAL A 206 1.85 -5.71 7.27
CA VAL A 206 2.74 -4.60 6.90
C VAL A 206 3.94 -5.05 6.09
N LEU A 207 4.44 -4.16 5.23
CA LEU A 207 5.64 -4.31 4.44
C LEU A 207 6.68 -3.28 4.89
N LYS A 208 7.90 -3.73 5.16
CA LYS A 208 9.01 -2.85 5.55
C LYS A 208 9.47 -1.95 4.39
N ARG A 209 9.85 -0.71 4.71
CA ARG A 209 10.46 0.25 3.78
C ARG A 209 11.98 0.26 3.97
N SER A 210 12.67 -0.64 3.27
CA SER A 210 14.14 -0.71 3.34
C SER A 210 14.79 0.60 2.90
N GLY A 211 15.79 1.08 3.65
CA GLY A 211 16.56 2.28 3.32
C GLY A 211 15.83 3.61 3.55
N TYR A 212 14.70 3.61 4.27
CA TYR A 212 13.98 4.83 4.63
C TYR A 212 14.36 5.27 6.06
N ALA A 213 15.09 6.38 6.17
CA ALA A 213 15.44 6.99 7.45
C ALA A 213 14.44 8.11 7.78
N TRP A 214 13.82 8.05 8.96
CA TRP A 214 12.95 9.09 9.49
C TRP A 214 13.30 9.32 10.95
N SER A 215 13.48 10.59 11.32
CA SER A 215 13.60 11.02 12.71
C SER A 215 12.46 12.00 12.99
N PRO A 216 11.65 11.81 14.04
CA PRO A 216 10.63 12.78 14.39
C PRO A 216 11.32 14.13 14.71
N GLU A 217 10.84 15.23 14.12
CA GLU A 217 11.27 16.58 14.49
C GLU A 217 11.11 16.75 16.01
N GLY A 218 12.25 16.90 16.71
CA GLY A 218 12.32 16.95 18.17
C GLY A 218 13.28 15.94 18.82
N ALA A 219 13.72 14.91 18.09
CA ALA A 219 14.79 14.01 18.56
C ALA A 219 16.17 14.67 18.34
N LYS A 220 16.50 15.72 19.12
CA LYS A 220 17.90 16.06 19.33
C LYS A 220 18.56 14.89 20.04
N SER A 221 19.65 14.42 19.45
CA SER A 221 20.53 13.35 19.88
C SER A 221 20.77 13.39 21.39
N GLN A 222 20.24 12.41 22.12
CA GLN A 222 20.93 11.92 23.30
C GLN A 222 21.85 10.80 22.82
N GLU A 223 23.16 11.05 22.88
CA GLU A 223 24.18 10.01 22.79
C GLU A 223 23.83 8.91 23.80
N SER A 224 23.51 7.72 23.31
CA SER A 224 23.36 6.54 24.14
C SER A 224 24.73 5.89 24.31
N GLU A 225 25.33 6.12 25.47
CA GLU A 225 26.35 5.28 26.10
C GLU A 225 25.95 3.77 26.07
N PRO A 226 26.91 2.84 26.00
CA PRO A 226 26.64 1.41 25.87
C PRO A 226 26.18 0.82 27.21
N GLY A 227 24.86 0.78 27.42
CA GLY A 227 24.23 0.17 28.58
C GLY A 227 23.95 -1.32 28.39
N THR A 228 24.84 -2.16 28.92
CA THR A 228 24.55 -3.55 29.32
C THR A 228 23.37 -3.61 30.29
N GLY A 229 22.35 -4.40 29.96
CA GLY A 229 21.19 -4.60 30.86
C GLY A 229 20.15 -5.53 30.24
N SER A 230 20.40 -6.83 30.34
CA SER A 230 19.41 -7.87 30.08
C SER A 230 18.26 -7.77 31.09
N ALA A 231 17.09 -7.33 30.63
CA ALA A 231 15.84 -7.42 31.39
C ALA A 231 15.27 -8.85 31.32
N PRO A 232 14.64 -9.37 32.39
CA PRO A 232 14.23 -10.77 32.47
C PRO A 232 12.82 -11.01 31.90
N GLY A 233 12.73 -12.03 31.06
CA GLY A 233 11.63 -13.00 31.04
C GLY A 233 10.20 -12.49 30.82
N GLU A 234 9.89 -11.95 29.65
CA GLU A 234 8.52 -12.05 29.11
C GLU A 234 8.35 -13.46 28.55
N ALA A 235 7.35 -14.21 29.01
CA ALA A 235 7.06 -15.57 28.52
C ALA A 235 6.91 -15.55 26.99
N PRO A 236 7.50 -16.50 26.24
CA PRO A 236 7.52 -16.42 24.79
C PRO A 236 6.10 -16.60 24.25
N ARG A 237 5.56 -15.51 23.68
CA ARG A 237 4.40 -15.57 22.77
C ARG A 237 4.71 -16.64 21.71
N ARG A 238 3.79 -17.58 21.48
CA ARG A 238 3.98 -18.72 20.55
C ARG A 238 4.50 -18.22 19.20
N GLN A 239 5.81 -18.32 18.97
CA GLN A 239 6.39 -17.99 17.69
C GLN A 239 6.06 -19.14 16.75
N ASN A 240 5.24 -18.88 15.72
CA ASN A 240 4.95 -19.87 14.68
C ASN A 240 6.27 -20.39 14.10
N THR A 241 6.59 -21.64 14.43
CA THR A 241 7.86 -22.28 14.08
C THR A 241 7.96 -22.54 12.57
N TRP A 242 6.80 -22.69 11.93
CA TRP A 242 6.63 -22.92 10.50
C TRP A 242 6.11 -21.69 9.78
N ARG A 243 6.67 -21.41 8.59
CA ARG A 243 6.17 -20.41 7.64
C ARG A 243 5.74 -21.10 6.36
N ALA A 244 4.55 -20.78 5.84
CA ALA A 244 4.09 -21.33 4.58
C ALA A 244 4.34 -20.38 3.41
N GLY A 245 4.62 -20.95 2.25
CA GLY A 245 4.52 -20.26 0.97
C GLY A 245 3.07 -20.15 0.51
N GLN A 246 2.85 -19.44 -0.58
CA GLN A 246 1.54 -19.31 -1.21
C GLN A 246 1.00 -20.68 -1.66
N ARG A 247 -0.29 -20.93 -1.41
CA ARG A 247 -0.99 -22.11 -1.91
C ARG A 247 -1.23 -21.96 -3.41
N LEU A 248 -0.68 -22.88 -4.20
CA LEU A 248 -0.86 -22.90 -5.66
C LEU A 248 -1.87 -23.99 -6.06
N THR A 249 -2.76 -23.68 -7.00
CA THR A 249 -3.73 -24.63 -7.54
C THR A 249 -3.58 -24.72 -9.06
N SER A 250 -3.47 -25.93 -9.60
CA SER A 250 -3.41 -26.18 -11.05
C SER A 250 -4.10 -27.50 -11.38
N LYS A 251 -5.07 -27.47 -12.31
CA LYS A 251 -5.87 -28.62 -12.74
C LYS A 251 -6.35 -29.48 -11.55
N SER A 252 -6.97 -28.81 -10.57
CA SER A 252 -7.47 -29.39 -9.31
C SER A 252 -6.42 -29.98 -8.37
N SER A 253 -5.14 -29.98 -8.74
CA SER A 253 -4.05 -30.32 -7.81
C SER A 253 -3.67 -29.08 -7.01
N ILE A 254 -3.40 -29.26 -5.73
CA ILE A 254 -3.05 -28.19 -4.79
C ILE A 254 -1.64 -28.44 -4.26
N PHE A 255 -0.85 -27.38 -4.15
CA PHE A 255 0.51 -27.39 -3.64
C PHE A 255 0.67 -26.33 -2.55
N ILE A 256 1.35 -26.68 -1.47
CA ILE A 256 1.76 -25.73 -0.43
C ILE A 256 3.10 -26.22 0.15
N ALA A 257 4.02 -25.30 0.42
CA ALA A 257 5.26 -25.64 1.10
C ALA A 257 5.34 -24.90 2.44
N HIS A 258 5.90 -25.56 3.43
CA HIS A 258 6.17 -25.03 4.76
C HIS A 258 7.66 -25.11 5.04
N ALA A 259 8.24 -24.06 5.59
CA ALA A 259 9.65 -24.01 5.95
C ALA A 259 9.82 -23.64 7.42
N ALA A 260 10.76 -24.28 8.11
CA ALA A 260 11.10 -24.02 9.50
C ALA A 260 12.61 -24.08 9.72
N SER A 261 13.09 -23.30 10.69
CA SER A 261 14.51 -23.28 11.05
C SER A 261 14.89 -24.52 11.85
N LEU A 262 16.09 -25.05 11.60
CA LEU A 262 16.70 -26.17 12.31
C LEU A 262 18.00 -25.72 12.97
N THR A 263 18.20 -26.05 14.24
CA THR A 263 19.54 -25.95 14.87
C THR A 263 20.29 -27.28 14.88
N SER A 264 19.56 -28.39 14.78
CA SER A 264 20.13 -29.74 14.69
C SER A 264 19.23 -30.65 13.84
N SER A 265 19.82 -31.61 13.15
CA SER A 265 19.11 -32.62 12.34
C SER A 265 18.11 -33.43 13.16
N SER A 266 18.37 -33.63 14.47
CA SER A 266 17.46 -34.36 15.38
C SER A 266 16.12 -33.65 15.61
N GLN A 267 16.05 -32.33 15.44
CA GLN A 267 14.80 -31.56 15.64
C GLN A 267 13.77 -31.81 14.54
N ARG A 268 14.20 -32.24 13.35
CA ARG A 268 13.34 -32.41 12.17
C ARG A 268 12.10 -33.23 12.49
N THR A 269 12.27 -34.41 13.11
CA THR A 269 11.14 -35.32 13.38
C THR A 269 10.12 -34.64 14.30
N GLY A 270 10.57 -33.98 15.37
CA GLY A 270 9.68 -33.24 16.28
C GLY A 270 8.95 -32.09 15.59
N LEU A 271 9.65 -31.32 14.75
CA LEU A 271 9.06 -30.22 14.00
C LEU A 271 8.01 -30.67 12.99
N VAL A 272 8.27 -31.76 12.26
CA VAL A 272 7.30 -32.30 11.28
C VAL A 272 6.05 -32.80 12.01
N THR A 273 6.21 -33.51 13.13
CA THR A 273 5.07 -33.91 13.98
C THR A 273 4.29 -32.70 14.49
N GLN A 274 4.99 -31.65 14.92
CA GLN A 274 4.35 -30.39 15.32
C GLN A 274 3.56 -29.75 14.17
N LEU A 275 4.11 -29.72 12.95
CA LEU A 275 3.43 -29.17 11.77
C LEU A 275 2.12 -29.89 11.50
N MET A 276 2.13 -31.23 11.54
CA MET A 276 0.92 -32.03 11.31
C MET A 276 -0.12 -31.81 12.42
N ALA A 277 0.31 -31.69 13.68
CA ALA A 277 -0.58 -31.37 14.79
C ALA A 277 -1.19 -29.96 14.71
N GLU A 278 -0.40 -28.96 14.30
CA GLU A 278 -0.87 -27.58 14.07
C GLU A 278 -1.81 -27.49 12.86
N LYS A 279 -1.57 -28.32 11.84
CA LYS A 279 -2.31 -28.33 10.57
C LYS A 279 -2.75 -29.75 10.19
N PRO A 280 -3.77 -30.32 10.86
CA PRO A 280 -4.21 -31.70 10.61
C PRO A 280 -4.65 -31.97 9.17
N HIS A 281 -5.10 -30.93 8.46
CA HIS A 281 -5.49 -31.06 7.05
C HIS A 281 -4.34 -31.49 6.13
N LEU A 282 -3.07 -31.26 6.49
CA LEU A 282 -1.91 -31.73 5.72
C LEU A 282 -1.82 -33.25 5.69
N GLU A 283 -2.32 -33.94 6.70
CA GLU A 283 -2.34 -35.42 6.75
C GLU A 283 -3.28 -36.03 5.71
N THR A 284 -4.24 -35.25 5.19
CA THR A 284 -5.15 -35.68 4.11
C THR A 284 -4.52 -35.61 2.72
N ALA A 285 -3.31 -35.07 2.62
CA ALA A 285 -2.62 -34.89 1.35
C ALA A 285 -2.19 -36.20 0.72
N THR A 286 -2.05 -36.19 -0.60
CA THR A 286 -1.53 -37.35 -1.35
C THR A 286 -0.06 -37.56 -1.06
N HIS A 287 0.70 -36.47 -0.94
CA HIS A 287 2.14 -36.51 -0.66
C HIS A 287 2.55 -35.35 0.25
N ASN A 288 3.38 -35.64 1.24
CA ASN A 288 4.05 -34.74 2.17
C ASN A 288 5.58 -34.98 2.11
N ALA A 289 6.17 -34.63 0.97
CA ALA A 289 7.60 -34.76 0.76
C ALA A 289 8.36 -33.71 1.59
N TRP A 290 9.59 -34.01 2.02
CA TRP A 290 10.39 -33.06 2.77
C TRP A 290 11.88 -33.12 2.44
N ALA A 291 12.57 -32.03 2.73
CA ALA A 291 14.02 -31.94 2.69
C ALA A 291 14.54 -31.07 3.84
N ALA A 292 15.73 -31.39 4.34
CA ALA A 292 16.38 -30.66 5.41
C ALA A 292 17.86 -30.48 5.09
N ARG A 293 18.38 -29.29 5.37
CA ARG A 293 19.81 -28.95 5.31
C ARG A 293 20.22 -28.36 6.66
N THR A 294 21.26 -28.88 7.31
CA THR A 294 21.73 -28.41 8.62
C THR A 294 23.26 -28.29 8.62
N SER A 295 23.80 -27.22 9.19
CA SER A 295 25.25 -27.04 9.32
C SER A 295 25.80 -27.77 10.54
N TYR A 296 27.05 -28.21 10.47
CA TYR A 296 27.78 -28.74 11.62
C TYR A 296 28.49 -27.62 12.37
N GLY A 297 27.74 -26.84 13.17
CA GLY A 297 28.30 -25.68 13.88
C GLY A 297 28.98 -24.70 12.91
N ASN A 298 30.28 -24.43 13.12
CA ASN A 298 31.10 -23.57 12.25
C ASN A 298 31.78 -24.31 11.09
N SER A 299 31.53 -25.61 10.92
CA SER A 299 32.11 -26.40 9.82
C SER A 299 31.49 -26.02 8.47
N PRO A 300 32.27 -26.05 7.36
CA PRO A 300 31.71 -25.90 6.02
C PRO A 300 30.83 -27.09 5.59
N LEU A 301 30.85 -28.20 6.34
CA LEU A 301 30.05 -29.39 6.06
C LEU A 301 28.55 -29.14 6.34
N VAL A 302 27.71 -29.61 5.44
CA VAL A 302 26.25 -29.54 5.53
C VAL A 302 25.69 -30.97 5.55
N GLN A 303 24.91 -31.29 6.58
CA GLN A 303 24.11 -32.50 6.61
C GLN A 303 22.83 -32.29 5.81
N GLU A 304 22.52 -33.22 4.93
CA GLU A 304 21.32 -33.15 4.09
C GLU A 304 20.52 -34.45 4.22
N ALA A 305 19.20 -34.32 4.28
CA ALA A 305 18.28 -35.44 4.32
C ALA A 305 17.01 -35.08 3.57
N SER A 306 16.35 -36.07 2.97
CA SER A 306 15.11 -35.87 2.23
C SER A 306 14.23 -37.11 2.21
N PHE A 307 12.95 -36.91 1.93
CA PHE A 307 11.96 -37.96 1.80
C PHE A 307 10.93 -37.59 0.73
N ASP A 308 10.61 -38.55 -0.13
CA ASP A 308 9.77 -38.33 -1.32
C ASP A 308 8.27 -38.49 -1.05
N ASP A 309 7.89 -39.23 0.00
CA ASP A 309 6.50 -39.58 0.34
C ASP A 309 5.65 -40.06 -0.85
N GLY A 310 6.19 -40.97 -1.67
CA GLY A 310 5.49 -41.53 -2.84
C GLY A 310 5.54 -40.66 -4.11
N GLU A 311 5.94 -39.39 -4.02
CA GLU A 311 6.23 -38.55 -5.20
C GLU A 311 7.71 -38.72 -5.59
N SER A 312 8.02 -39.73 -6.40
CA SER A 312 9.40 -40.12 -6.74
C SER A 312 10.27 -38.94 -7.19
N GLY A 313 11.40 -38.74 -6.50
CA GLY A 313 12.38 -37.69 -6.74
C GLY A 313 12.06 -36.33 -6.11
N CYS A 314 10.93 -36.20 -5.40
CA CYS A 314 10.50 -34.92 -4.85
C CYS A 314 11.40 -34.41 -3.72
N GLY A 315 11.85 -35.27 -2.80
CA GLY A 315 12.76 -34.90 -1.72
C GLY A 315 14.11 -34.43 -2.25
N ALA A 316 14.68 -35.15 -3.22
CA ALA A 316 15.92 -34.75 -3.89
C ALA A 316 15.77 -33.42 -4.66
N PHE A 317 14.61 -33.21 -5.28
CA PHE A 317 14.27 -31.96 -5.95
C PHE A 317 14.23 -30.78 -4.97
N ILE A 318 13.56 -30.92 -3.82
CA ILE A 318 13.52 -29.85 -2.79
C ILE A 318 14.94 -29.55 -2.28
N LEU A 319 15.77 -30.58 -2.04
CA LEU A 319 17.19 -30.37 -1.69
C LEU A 319 17.93 -29.57 -2.76
N GLY A 320 17.71 -29.87 -4.04
CA GLY A 320 18.27 -29.11 -5.16
C GLY A 320 17.91 -27.62 -5.08
N VAL A 321 16.62 -27.30 -4.87
CA VAL A 321 16.15 -25.92 -4.71
C VAL A 321 16.81 -25.24 -3.50
N MET A 322 16.91 -25.93 -2.36
CA MET A 322 17.55 -25.39 -1.16
C MET A 322 19.06 -25.16 -1.33
N ARG A 323 19.75 -26.01 -2.11
CA ARG A 323 21.16 -25.84 -2.47
C ARG A 323 21.37 -24.65 -3.41
N GLU A 324 20.55 -24.52 -4.45
CA GLU A 324 20.57 -23.38 -5.37
C GLU A 324 20.37 -22.05 -4.65
N ALA A 325 19.49 -22.03 -3.63
CA ALA A 325 19.25 -20.86 -2.79
C ALA A 325 20.28 -20.66 -1.65
N ASP A 326 21.27 -21.55 -1.52
CA ASP A 326 22.24 -21.64 -0.41
C ASP A 326 21.62 -21.52 1.00
N VAL A 327 20.43 -22.12 1.20
CA VAL A 327 19.76 -22.10 2.51
C VAL A 327 20.18 -23.29 3.35
N LYS A 328 20.76 -23.01 4.51
CA LYS A 328 21.18 -23.99 5.54
C LYS A 328 20.29 -23.84 6.78
N ASN A 329 20.39 -24.79 7.71
CA ASN A 329 19.68 -24.77 8.99
C ASN A 329 18.16 -24.63 8.83
N THR A 330 17.61 -25.38 7.87
CA THR A 330 16.20 -25.27 7.47
C THR A 330 15.66 -26.63 7.07
N VAL A 331 14.39 -26.89 7.40
CA VAL A 331 13.58 -27.98 6.86
C VAL A 331 12.44 -27.38 6.02
N VAL A 332 12.14 -28.02 4.89
CA VAL A 332 11.00 -27.71 4.05
C VAL A 332 10.12 -28.96 3.92
N VAL A 333 8.82 -28.81 4.13
CA VAL A 333 7.78 -29.81 3.87
C VAL A 333 6.91 -29.30 2.73
N LEU A 334 6.89 -30.03 1.62
CA LEU A 334 6.07 -29.75 0.45
C LEU A 334 4.89 -30.72 0.43
N THR A 335 3.70 -30.16 0.58
CA THR A 335 2.44 -30.90 0.60
C THR A 335 1.72 -30.75 -0.75
N ARG A 336 1.27 -31.88 -1.28
CA ARG A 336 0.53 -31.96 -2.54
C ARG A 336 -0.76 -32.78 -2.38
N TRP A 337 -1.88 -32.21 -2.83
CA TRP A 337 -3.11 -32.96 -3.09
C TRP A 337 -3.27 -33.21 -4.58
N TYR A 338 -3.42 -34.49 -4.96
CA TYR A 338 -3.63 -34.88 -6.35
C TYR A 338 -5.07 -34.61 -6.80
N GLY A 339 -5.22 -33.82 -7.86
CA GLY A 339 -6.52 -33.41 -8.39
C GLY A 339 -7.18 -34.36 -9.40
N GLY A 340 -6.64 -35.56 -9.61
CA GLY A 340 -7.15 -36.52 -10.60
C GLY A 340 -6.53 -36.40 -12.00
N VAL A 341 -5.74 -35.36 -12.27
CA VAL A 341 -5.09 -35.13 -13.58
C VAL A 341 -3.57 -35.15 -13.45
N MET A 342 -2.91 -35.95 -14.29
CA MET A 342 -1.44 -35.96 -14.38
C MET A 342 -0.91 -34.65 -14.96
N LEU A 343 -0.12 -33.93 -14.15
CA LEU A 343 0.47 -32.64 -14.53
C LEU A 343 1.75 -32.76 -15.37
N GLY A 344 2.37 -33.94 -15.41
CA GLY A 344 3.64 -34.14 -16.09
C GLY A 344 4.75 -33.21 -15.54
N PRO A 345 5.62 -32.66 -16.39
CA PRO A 345 6.72 -31.79 -15.96
C PRO A 345 6.29 -30.49 -15.26
N ASP A 346 5.09 -29.98 -15.54
CA ASP A 346 4.60 -28.71 -14.96
C ASP A 346 4.48 -28.76 -13.43
N ARG A 347 4.30 -29.95 -12.85
CA ARG A 347 4.30 -30.12 -11.39
C ARG A 347 5.61 -29.61 -10.77
N TRP A 348 6.75 -29.84 -11.41
CA TRP A 348 8.05 -29.43 -10.89
C TRP A 348 8.21 -27.92 -10.87
N ARG A 349 7.65 -27.22 -11.88
CA ARG A 349 7.63 -25.75 -11.89
C ARG A 349 6.84 -25.21 -10.71
N LEU A 350 5.63 -25.74 -10.47
CA LEU A 350 4.77 -25.33 -9.35
C LEU A 350 5.40 -25.65 -7.98
N MET A 351 5.99 -26.83 -7.84
CA MET A 351 6.69 -27.22 -6.61
C MET A 351 7.87 -26.30 -6.32
N ARG A 352 8.67 -25.93 -7.34
CA ARG A 352 9.76 -24.97 -7.21
C ARG A 352 9.26 -23.62 -6.69
N GLU A 353 8.17 -23.14 -7.28
CA GLU A 353 7.54 -21.87 -6.90
C GLU A 353 7.07 -21.89 -5.45
N CYS A 354 6.35 -22.93 -5.02
CA CYS A 354 5.94 -23.11 -3.63
C CYS A 354 7.13 -23.15 -2.67
N VAL A 355 8.16 -23.95 -2.96
CA VAL A 355 9.36 -24.10 -2.11
C VAL A 355 10.10 -22.78 -1.99
N ASN A 356 10.30 -22.07 -3.10
CA ASN A 356 10.96 -20.76 -3.09
C ASN A 356 10.18 -19.74 -2.25
N GLU A 357 8.86 -19.66 -2.41
CA GLU A 357 8.03 -18.75 -1.61
C GLU A 357 8.06 -19.08 -0.12
N ALA A 358 8.08 -20.36 0.27
CA ALA A 358 8.20 -20.77 1.67
C ALA A 358 9.57 -20.39 2.26
N LEU A 359 10.66 -20.62 1.52
CA LEU A 359 12.01 -20.23 1.92
C LEU A 359 12.15 -18.70 2.04
N LEU A 360 11.59 -17.95 1.09
CA LEU A 360 11.56 -16.50 1.15
C LEU A 360 10.75 -16.02 2.36
N SER A 361 9.59 -16.62 2.63
CA SER A 361 8.74 -16.28 3.77
C SER A 361 9.40 -16.56 5.11
N GLN A 362 10.16 -17.66 5.23
CA GLN A 362 10.96 -17.95 6.43
C GLN A 362 12.04 -16.89 6.69
N ARG A 363 12.64 -16.33 5.63
CA ARG A 363 13.64 -15.26 5.73
C ARG A 363 13.05 -13.89 6.02
N ARG A 364 11.73 -13.71 5.91
CA ARG A 364 11.04 -12.48 6.33
C ARG A 364 10.94 -12.41 7.86
N THR A 365 12.06 -12.51 8.59
CA THR A 365 12.11 -12.21 10.02
C THR A 365 12.18 -10.70 10.17
N SER A 366 11.01 -10.07 10.20
CA SER A 366 10.90 -8.63 10.33
C SER A 366 10.75 -8.29 11.82
N THR A 367 11.86 -7.94 12.47
CA THR A 367 11.79 -7.07 13.65
C THR A 367 11.39 -5.69 13.15
N LEU A 368 10.17 -5.24 13.44
CA LEU A 368 9.66 -3.92 13.01
C LEU A 368 10.26 -2.76 13.83
N SER A 369 11.38 -2.99 14.50
CA SER A 369 11.95 -2.10 15.51
C SER A 369 12.49 -0.82 14.86
N GLY A 370 11.64 0.20 14.75
CA GLY A 370 12.03 1.55 14.31
C GLY A 370 11.94 1.82 12.81
N GLU A 371 11.76 0.80 11.98
CA GLU A 371 11.72 0.96 10.52
C GLU A 371 10.35 1.44 10.03
N ALA A 372 10.34 2.32 9.02
CA ALA A 372 9.10 2.77 8.40
C ALA A 372 8.40 1.61 7.67
N VAL A 373 7.06 1.54 7.77
CA VAL A 373 6.27 0.48 7.15
C VAL A 373 5.14 0.98 6.26
N TRP A 374 4.76 0.17 5.29
CA TRP A 374 3.51 0.29 4.55
C TRP A 374 2.50 -0.75 5.02
N ALA A 375 1.23 -0.39 5.10
CA ALA A 375 0.18 -1.39 5.25
C ALA A 375 -0.10 -2.04 3.90
N LEU A 376 -0.22 -3.37 3.90
CA LEU A 376 -0.55 -4.14 2.71
C LEU A 376 -2.04 -4.05 2.40
N ASP A 377 -2.37 -3.96 1.11
CA ASP A 377 -3.73 -3.97 0.58
C ASP A 377 -3.99 -5.29 -0.17
N PRO A 378 -4.58 -6.30 0.49
CA PRO A 378 -4.78 -7.65 -0.08
C PRO A 378 -5.92 -7.73 -1.10
N GLN A 379 -6.39 -6.61 -1.61
CA GLN A 379 -7.48 -6.53 -2.60
C GLN A 379 -7.09 -5.73 -3.84
N ASP A 380 -5.87 -5.18 -3.86
CA ASP A 380 -5.39 -4.44 -5.02
C ASP A 380 -4.54 -5.36 -5.90
N ASP A 381 -5.19 -5.95 -6.90
CA ASP A 381 -4.59 -6.87 -7.87
C ASP A 381 -3.64 -6.16 -8.86
N LYS A 382 -3.37 -4.86 -8.67
CA LYS A 382 -2.48 -4.06 -9.51
C LYS A 382 -1.42 -3.36 -8.66
N PRO A 383 -0.50 -4.12 -8.03
CA PRO A 383 0.61 -3.55 -7.29
C PRO A 383 1.43 -2.64 -8.21
N ALA A 384 1.93 -1.54 -7.66
CA ALA A 384 2.85 -0.68 -8.39
C ALA A 384 4.22 -1.37 -8.54
N THR A 385 4.97 -1.02 -9.58
CA THR A 385 6.29 -1.61 -9.86
C THR A 385 7.27 -1.48 -8.68
N SER A 386 7.08 -0.50 -7.80
CA SER A 386 7.92 -0.25 -6.62
C SER A 386 7.65 -1.20 -5.44
N THR A 387 6.55 -1.94 -5.45
CA THR A 387 6.18 -2.87 -4.38
C THR A 387 6.27 -4.29 -4.93
N VAL A 388 7.20 -5.10 -4.43
CA VAL A 388 7.54 -6.47 -4.88
C VAL A 388 6.32 -7.40 -4.96
N GLY A 389 5.46 -7.24 -5.98
CA GLY A 389 4.21 -7.99 -6.16
C GLY A 389 3.11 -7.78 -5.11
N MET A 390 3.35 -7.04 -4.02
CA MET A 390 2.40 -6.86 -2.92
C MET A 390 1.85 -5.44 -2.90
N ALA A 391 0.54 -5.26 -3.08
CA ALA A 391 -0.03 -3.92 -3.07
C ALA A 391 -0.09 -3.30 -1.67
N ILE A 392 -0.05 -1.97 -1.61
CA ILE A 392 -0.04 -1.20 -0.37
C ILE A 392 -1.19 -0.19 -0.31
N HIS A 393 -1.65 0.11 0.89
CA HIS A 393 -2.53 1.24 1.14
C HIS A 393 -1.75 2.54 0.98
N ARG A 394 -1.92 3.21 -0.15
CA ARG A 394 -1.22 4.47 -0.45
C ARG A 394 -1.69 5.64 0.43
N PRO A 395 -0.77 6.43 1.03
CA PRO A 395 -1.10 7.49 1.97
C PRO A 395 -1.86 8.68 1.35
N GLU A 396 -1.66 8.96 0.05
CA GLU A 396 -2.31 10.10 -0.62
C GLU A 396 -3.83 9.92 -0.67
N GLY A 397 -4.29 8.67 -0.85
CA GLY A 397 -5.70 8.35 -0.83
C GLY A 397 -6.32 8.69 0.52
N ALA A 398 -5.66 8.28 1.61
CA ALA A 398 -6.10 8.54 2.97
C ALA A 398 -6.11 10.04 3.28
N ARG A 399 -5.03 10.74 2.93
CA ARG A 399 -4.90 12.20 3.10
C ARG A 399 -5.99 12.96 2.35
N ASN A 400 -6.15 12.68 1.06
CA ASN A 400 -7.17 13.34 0.24
C ASN A 400 -8.58 13.03 0.73
N TYR A 401 -8.80 11.85 1.30
CA TYR A 401 -10.07 11.52 1.91
C TYR A 401 -10.36 12.39 3.14
N LEU A 402 -9.38 12.56 4.05
CA LEU A 402 -9.52 13.47 5.20
C LEU A 402 -9.81 14.91 4.76
N LEU A 403 -9.03 15.46 3.82
CA LEU A 403 -9.17 16.84 3.33
C LEU A 403 -10.54 17.17 2.73
N ARG A 404 -11.32 16.15 2.33
CA ARG A 404 -12.63 16.32 1.68
C ARG A 404 -13.82 15.96 2.57
N SER A 405 -13.58 15.43 3.77
CA SER A 405 -14.63 14.71 4.51
C SER A 405 -15.38 15.51 5.57
N PHE A 406 -14.81 16.60 6.09
CA PHE A 406 -15.38 17.35 7.21
C PHE A 406 -15.92 18.68 6.72
N ALA A 407 -17.24 18.82 6.60
CA ALA A 407 -17.88 20.07 6.16
C ALA A 407 -18.59 20.76 7.32
N SER A 408 -18.77 22.08 7.20
CA SER A 408 -19.75 22.80 8.02
C SER A 408 -21.17 22.27 7.80
N GLU A 409 -22.04 22.47 8.80
CA GLU A 409 -23.47 22.24 8.59
C GLU A 409 -24.02 23.22 7.57
N GLU A 410 -24.68 22.70 6.55
CA GLU A 410 -25.52 23.52 5.69
C GLU A 410 -26.79 23.84 6.47
N ASP A 411 -27.00 25.12 6.82
CA ASP A 411 -28.25 25.61 7.39
C ASP A 411 -29.38 25.37 6.37
N GLY A 412 -30.05 24.23 6.47
CA GLY A 412 -31.27 23.96 5.74
C GLY A 412 -32.40 24.86 6.26
N SER A 413 -32.55 26.06 5.70
CA SER A 413 -33.81 26.87 5.61
C SER A 413 -33.61 28.37 5.30
N GLY A 414 -32.44 28.82 4.81
CA GLY A 414 -32.26 30.20 4.37
C GLY A 414 -32.30 30.34 2.85
N ALA A 415 -33.47 30.64 2.27
CA ALA A 415 -33.56 31.11 0.88
C ALA A 415 -32.77 32.43 0.73
N GLY A 416 -31.48 32.36 0.39
CA GLY A 416 -30.65 33.56 0.20
C GLY A 416 -29.13 33.43 0.33
N LYS A 417 -28.56 32.32 0.85
CA LYS A 417 -27.09 32.17 0.90
C LYS A 417 -26.55 31.83 -0.50
N LYS A 418 -25.68 32.68 -1.07
CA LYS A 418 -24.91 32.39 -2.29
C LYS A 418 -24.13 31.08 -2.10
N ALA A 419 -24.26 30.15 -3.04
CA ALA A 419 -23.47 28.92 -3.04
C ALA A 419 -21.97 29.27 -2.97
N MET A 420 -21.27 28.67 -2.01
CA MET A 420 -19.85 28.90 -1.80
C MET A 420 -19.05 28.42 -3.02
N THR A 421 -17.96 29.11 -3.37
CA THR A 421 -17.10 28.65 -4.46
C THR A 421 -16.44 27.32 -4.08
N ALA A 422 -16.09 26.50 -5.08
CA ALA A 422 -15.44 25.22 -4.83
C ALA A 422 -14.12 25.36 -4.03
N ALA A 423 -13.38 26.45 -4.27
CA ALA A 423 -12.16 26.76 -3.52
C ALA A 423 -12.46 27.05 -2.05
N ALA A 424 -13.37 27.99 -1.78
CA ALA A 424 -13.77 28.33 -0.42
C ALA A 424 -14.35 27.11 0.33
N SER A 425 -15.11 26.25 -0.35
CA SER A 425 -15.63 25.00 0.23
C SER A 425 -14.52 24.01 0.59
N ASN A 426 -13.43 23.97 -0.17
CA ASN A 426 -12.27 23.15 0.18
C ASN A 426 -11.47 23.75 1.34
N ASP A 427 -11.36 25.08 1.40
CA ASP A 427 -10.67 25.77 2.50
C ASP A 427 -11.42 25.56 3.82
N ASP A 428 -12.76 25.68 3.82
CA ASP A 428 -13.61 25.34 4.98
C ASP A 428 -13.38 23.90 5.43
N ARG A 429 -13.36 22.93 4.50
CA ARG A 429 -13.12 21.52 4.87
C ARG A 429 -11.76 21.29 5.50
N GLN A 430 -10.72 21.97 5.02
CA GLN A 430 -9.37 21.87 5.57
C GLN A 430 -9.28 22.49 6.97
N GLU A 431 -9.92 23.64 7.17
CA GLU A 431 -10.02 24.29 8.47
C GLU A 431 -10.76 23.40 9.48
N LYS A 432 -11.91 22.82 9.08
CA LYS A 432 -12.68 21.88 9.91
C LYS A 432 -11.89 20.61 10.22
N LEU A 433 -11.17 20.06 9.24
CA LEU A 433 -10.26 18.94 9.48
C LEU A 433 -9.21 19.30 10.53
N GLY A 434 -8.61 20.49 10.45
CA GLY A 434 -7.62 20.95 11.42
C GLY A 434 -8.15 20.97 12.85
N ARG A 435 -9.40 21.44 13.04
CA ARG A 435 -10.08 21.44 14.35
C ARG A 435 -10.44 20.03 14.83
N VAL A 436 -10.85 19.13 13.92
CA VAL A 436 -11.11 17.72 14.26
C VAL A 436 -9.84 17.03 14.74
N LEU A 437 -8.74 17.19 14.01
CA LEU A 437 -7.44 16.61 14.38
C LEU A 437 -6.93 17.21 15.70
N GLY A 438 -7.10 18.53 15.91
CA GLY A 438 -6.81 19.18 17.19
C GLY A 438 -7.61 18.63 18.36
N ALA A 439 -8.92 18.43 18.20
CA ALA A 439 -9.77 17.87 19.25
C ALA A 439 -9.30 16.47 19.68
N ILE A 440 -9.02 15.60 18.70
CA ILE A 440 -8.51 14.24 18.95
C ILE A 440 -7.12 14.28 19.57
N ARG A 441 -6.27 15.21 19.12
CA ARG A 441 -4.93 15.40 19.65
C ARG A 441 -4.93 15.82 21.11
N LEU A 442 -5.75 16.80 21.48
CA LEU A 442 -5.93 17.22 22.87
C LEU A 442 -6.52 16.10 23.73
N LEU A 443 -7.46 15.32 23.16
CA LEU A 443 -7.96 14.10 23.79
C LEU A 443 -6.83 13.15 24.16
N TYR A 444 -6.04 12.71 23.17
CA TYR A 444 -4.98 11.76 23.45
C TYR A 444 -3.84 12.33 24.31
N ALA A 445 -3.48 13.60 24.13
CA ALA A 445 -2.47 14.27 24.94
C ALA A 445 -2.83 14.26 26.44
N SER A 446 -4.11 14.47 26.79
CA SER A 446 -4.55 14.46 28.19
C SER A 446 -4.41 13.09 28.88
N TRP A 447 -4.33 12.01 28.11
CA TRP A 447 -4.13 10.65 28.59
C TRP A 447 -2.71 10.13 28.36
N ASN A 448 -1.87 10.90 27.67
CA ASN A 448 -0.48 10.55 27.40
C ASN A 448 0.32 10.51 28.71
N GLY A 449 1.13 9.47 28.90
CA GLY A 449 1.86 9.25 30.16
C GLY A 449 1.04 8.61 31.29
N VAL A 450 -0.29 8.54 31.17
CA VAL A 450 -1.17 7.82 32.12
C VAL A 450 -1.49 6.42 31.60
N LEU A 451 -1.82 6.33 30.32
CA LEU A 451 -2.13 5.06 29.67
C LEU A 451 -0.91 4.55 28.90
N GLY A 452 -0.63 3.25 29.03
CA GLY A 452 0.32 2.59 28.15
C GLY A 452 -0.19 2.54 26.71
N ARG A 453 0.71 2.31 25.74
CA ARG A 453 0.38 2.32 24.29
C ARG A 453 -0.78 1.37 23.94
N GLU A 454 -0.80 0.16 24.50
CA GLU A 454 -1.86 -0.84 24.25
C GLU A 454 -3.21 -0.45 24.87
N GLU A 455 -3.20 0.21 26.02
CA GLU A 455 -4.42 0.70 26.67
C GLU A 455 -5.00 1.90 25.91
N LEU A 456 -4.13 2.80 25.43
CA LEU A 456 -4.52 3.93 24.59
C LEU A 456 -5.17 3.44 23.29
N ASP A 457 -4.63 2.41 22.65
CA ASP A 457 -5.22 1.77 21.45
C ASP A 457 -6.63 1.23 21.72
N ARG A 458 -6.83 0.52 22.84
CA ARG A 458 -8.15 0.01 23.25
C ARG A 458 -9.14 1.13 23.54
N ARG A 459 -8.73 2.17 24.27
CA ARG A 459 -9.63 3.30 24.62
C ARG A 459 -9.96 4.18 23.43
N ALA A 460 -9.04 4.35 22.48
CA ALA A 460 -9.27 5.11 21.27
C ALA A 460 -10.49 4.62 20.48
N TRP A 461 -10.68 3.30 20.39
CA TRP A 461 -11.87 2.73 19.76
C TRP A 461 -13.15 3.08 20.53
N SER A 462 -13.13 2.97 21.86
CA SER A 462 -14.28 3.31 22.71
C SER A 462 -14.66 4.79 22.61
N TRP A 463 -13.67 5.70 22.58
CA TRP A 463 -13.91 7.13 22.40
C TRP A 463 -14.45 7.46 21.01
N TYR A 464 -13.96 6.79 19.97
CA TYR A 464 -14.55 6.90 18.64
C TYR A 464 -16.02 6.45 18.66
N VAL A 465 -16.34 5.31 19.27
CA VAL A 465 -17.73 4.82 19.35
C VAL A 465 -18.65 5.79 20.11
N ALA A 466 -18.15 6.44 21.16
CA ALA A 466 -18.90 7.41 21.94
C ALA A 466 -19.15 8.75 21.22
N THR A 467 -18.29 9.11 20.26
CA THR A 467 -18.33 10.42 19.57
C THR A 467 -18.79 10.35 18.13
N ARG A 468 -18.80 9.17 17.51
CA ARG A 468 -19.17 9.00 16.09
C ARG A 468 -20.57 9.55 15.79
N PRO A 469 -20.81 10.02 14.56
CA PRO A 469 -22.13 10.45 14.15
C PRO A 469 -23.19 9.35 14.28
N ASP A 470 -24.36 9.75 14.77
CA ASP A 470 -25.57 8.93 14.76
C ASP A 470 -26.13 8.89 13.34
N VAL A 471 -26.24 7.67 12.80
CA VAL A 471 -26.85 7.40 11.49
C VAL A 471 -27.70 6.14 11.64
N GLU A 472 -28.68 5.98 10.75
CA GLU A 472 -29.63 4.87 10.76
C GLU A 472 -28.94 3.50 10.84
N ALA A 473 -29.63 2.54 11.47
CA ALA A 473 -29.17 1.16 11.50
C ALA A 473 -29.45 0.47 10.15
N GLY A 474 -28.57 -0.45 9.77
CA GLY A 474 -28.73 -1.22 8.53
C GLY A 474 -28.09 -0.55 7.30
N PRO A 475 -28.49 -0.98 6.08
CA PRO A 475 -27.91 -0.49 4.84
C PRO A 475 -28.15 1.00 4.58
N SER A 476 -29.24 1.59 5.09
CA SER A 476 -29.57 3.02 4.89
C SER A 476 -28.58 3.97 5.57
N GLY A 477 -27.98 3.54 6.69
CA GLY A 477 -26.91 4.29 7.36
C GLY A 477 -25.52 4.07 6.76
N TRP A 478 -25.37 3.21 5.75
CA TRP A 478 -24.09 2.96 5.12
C TRP A 478 -23.63 4.19 4.33
N GLY A 479 -22.49 4.77 4.74
CA GLY A 479 -21.96 5.98 4.11
C GLY A 479 -22.77 7.25 4.38
N ALA A 480 -23.76 7.20 5.28
CA ALA A 480 -24.52 8.37 5.68
C ALA A 480 -23.63 9.37 6.46
N LYS A 481 -23.90 10.65 6.24
CA LYS A 481 -23.32 11.76 7.00
C LYS A 481 -24.14 12.02 8.24
N GLY A 482 -23.48 12.38 9.33
CA GLY A 482 -24.16 12.85 10.53
C GLY A 482 -23.40 13.99 11.20
N ARG A 483 -24.08 14.63 12.16
CA ARG A 483 -23.53 15.74 12.95
C ARG A 483 -22.52 15.22 13.98
N LEU A 484 -21.38 15.88 14.08
CA LEU A 484 -20.32 15.62 15.06
C LEU A 484 -19.99 16.95 15.76
N ARG A 485 -20.29 17.02 17.06
CA ARG A 485 -19.91 18.16 17.92
C ARG A 485 -18.52 17.90 18.49
N LEU A 486 -17.55 18.77 18.23
CA LEU A 486 -16.18 18.56 18.70
C LEU A 486 -16.05 18.71 20.22
N SER A 487 -16.97 19.44 20.87
CA SER A 487 -17.05 19.51 22.34
C SER A 487 -17.15 18.13 22.99
N LYS A 488 -17.88 17.19 22.38
CA LYS A 488 -18.00 15.80 22.88
C LYS A 488 -16.66 15.06 22.88
N ILE A 489 -15.75 15.39 21.96
CA ILE A 489 -14.40 14.82 21.94
C ILE A 489 -13.58 15.42 23.09
N LEU A 490 -13.66 16.74 23.29
CA LEU A 490 -12.96 17.44 24.38
C LEU A 490 -13.44 16.99 25.77
N GLU A 491 -14.72 16.66 25.94
CA GLU A 491 -15.30 16.15 27.19
C GLU A 491 -14.71 14.80 27.64
N LEU A 492 -14.15 14.02 26.71
CA LEU A 492 -13.49 12.74 27.01
C LEU A 492 -12.04 12.90 27.49
N ARG A 493 -11.52 14.14 27.51
CA ARG A 493 -10.22 14.43 28.10
C ARG A 493 -10.19 14.05 29.57
N ARG A 494 -9.01 13.68 30.04
CA ARG A 494 -8.78 13.54 31.48
C ARG A 494 -8.98 14.91 32.12
N LYS A 495 -9.90 15.01 33.09
CA LYS A 495 -10.00 16.18 33.97
C LYS A 495 -8.81 16.11 34.93
N GLU A 496 -7.97 17.14 34.93
CA GLU A 496 -6.96 17.27 35.98
C GLU A 496 -7.69 17.33 37.32
N GLY A 497 -7.34 16.41 38.22
CA GLY A 497 -7.93 16.27 39.54
C GLY A 497 -7.12 16.99 40.58
#